data_AF-F8B614-F1
#
_entry.id   AF-F8B614-F1
#
_cell.length_a   1.000
_cell.length_b   1.000
_cell.length_c   1.000
_cell.angle_alpha   90.00
_cell.angle_beta   90.00
_cell.angle_gamma   90.00
#
_symmetry.space_group_name_H-M   'P 1'
#
loop_
_entity.id
_entity.type
_entity.pdbx_description
1 polymer ?
#
loop_
_entity_poly.entity_id
_entity_poly.type
_entity_poly.pdbx_seq_one_letter_code
_entity_poly.pdbx_strand_id
1 'polypeptide(L)'
;MAVSTAWLRAESRRLRALGWSYRRIALEWQRRYRLNARVAFRLAHGWTQEEAARRWNARWPGDDALKTGKSFSYWEVWPARGGRAPSTRTLHRLAELYLCRPGDLLDGDDFGRLDTGRDEAVRGHASARGHEAAPARSGRLIHAPREHRAGPATSGGDCDPCVGHPARRSSRHPV
;
A
#
# COMPACT_ATOMS: atom_id res chain seq x y z
N MET A 1 3.53 -2.21 31.67
CA MET A 1 2.11 -1.85 31.91
C MET A 1 1.35 -1.93 30.60
N ALA A 2 0.23 -2.65 30.55
CA ALA A 2 -0.60 -2.71 29.34
C ALA A 2 -1.35 -1.37 29.17
N VAL A 3 -1.14 -0.69 28.04
CA VAL A 3 -1.89 0.53 27.67
C VAL A 3 -3.21 0.13 27.04
N SER A 4 -4.32 0.69 27.51
CA SER A 4 -5.65 0.40 26.94
C SER A 4 -5.91 1.23 25.69
N THR A 5 -6.74 0.71 24.78
CA THR A 5 -7.16 1.42 23.55
C THR A 5 -7.94 2.70 23.88
N ALA A 6 -8.76 2.68 24.94
CA ALA A 6 -9.49 3.86 25.41
C ALA A 6 -8.53 4.98 25.85
N TRP A 7 -7.48 4.64 26.61
CA TRP A 7 -6.45 5.59 27.02
C TRP A 7 -5.71 6.17 25.80
N LEU A 8 -5.27 5.32 24.86
CA LEU A 8 -4.59 5.77 23.65
C LEU A 8 -5.45 6.77 22.85
N ARG A 9 -6.76 6.51 22.69
CA ARG A 9 -7.65 7.44 21.98
C ARG A 9 -7.81 8.78 22.70
N ALA A 10 -7.91 8.78 24.04
CA ALA A 10 -7.97 10.01 24.81
C ALA A 10 -6.64 10.80 24.69
N GLU A 11 -5.51 10.09 24.78
CA GLU A 11 -4.19 10.68 24.66
C GLU A 11 -3.91 11.24 23.26
N SER A 12 -4.37 10.57 22.20
CA SER A 12 -4.32 11.11 20.83
C SER A 12 -4.97 12.48 20.74
N ARG A 13 -6.19 12.65 21.29
CA ARG A 13 -6.88 13.95 21.28
C ARG A 13 -6.08 15.02 22.00
N ARG A 14 -5.49 14.68 23.16
CA ARG A 14 -4.62 15.58 23.92
C ARG A 14 -3.38 15.99 23.12
N LEU A 15 -2.67 15.02 22.53
CA LEU A 15 -1.49 15.29 21.71
C LEU A 15 -1.82 16.10 20.45
N ARG A 16 -2.98 15.85 19.84
CA ARG A 16 -3.48 16.67 18.72
C ARG A 16 -3.75 18.11 19.12
N ALA A 17 -4.34 18.35 20.30
CA ALA A 17 -4.53 19.70 20.83
C ALA A 17 -3.20 20.42 21.08
N LEU A 18 -2.13 19.68 21.39
CA LEU A 18 -0.75 20.19 21.50
C LEU A 18 -0.02 20.34 20.15
N GLY A 19 -0.70 20.15 19.02
CA GLY A 19 -0.14 20.35 17.69
C GLY A 19 0.64 19.17 17.10
N TRP A 20 0.72 18.02 17.78
CA TRP A 20 1.45 16.85 17.25
C TRP A 20 0.76 16.26 16.04
N SER A 21 1.44 16.04 14.91
CA SER A 21 0.83 15.36 13.76
C SER A 21 0.44 13.92 14.07
N TYR A 22 -0.57 13.38 13.38
CA TYR A 22 -0.98 11.98 13.52
C TYR A 22 0.19 11.02 13.26
N ARG A 23 1.00 11.31 12.24
CA ARG A 23 2.22 10.56 11.94
C ARG A 23 3.19 10.55 13.12
N ARG A 24 3.44 11.70 13.76
CA ARG A 24 4.33 11.78 14.92
C ARG A 24 3.80 10.93 16.09
N ILE A 25 2.50 11.04 16.38
CA ILE A 25 1.84 10.27 17.44
C ILE A 25 1.97 8.76 17.17
N ALA A 26 1.62 8.33 15.96
CA ALA A 26 1.66 6.92 15.58
C ALA A 26 3.08 6.33 15.67
N LEU A 27 4.08 7.02 15.11
CA LEU A 27 5.48 6.57 15.16
C LEU A 27 6.01 6.51 16.59
N GLU A 28 5.64 7.46 17.45
CA GLU A 28 6.01 7.43 18.86
C GLU A 28 5.40 6.21 19.57
N TRP A 29 4.13 5.91 19.32
CA TRP A 29 3.46 4.76 19.91
C TRP A 29 3.97 3.42 19.39
N GLN A 30 4.33 3.33 18.10
CA GLN A 30 5.00 2.14 17.56
C GLN A 30 6.32 1.88 18.31
N ARG A 31 7.16 2.90 18.47
CA ARG A 31 8.43 2.77 19.20
C ARG A 31 8.24 2.41 20.68
N ARG A 32 7.35 3.15 21.36
CA ARG A 32 7.19 3.07 22.83
C ARG A 32 6.38 1.86 23.28
N TYR A 33 5.32 1.52 22.55
CA TYR A 33 4.35 0.49 22.94
C TYR A 33 4.35 -0.73 22.02
N ARG A 34 5.20 -0.75 20.98
CA ARG A 34 5.31 -1.84 19.99
C ARG A 34 3.97 -2.16 19.32
N LEU A 35 3.13 -1.14 19.13
CA LEU A 35 1.89 -1.29 18.40
C LEU A 35 2.17 -1.58 16.93
N ASN A 36 1.35 -2.45 16.33
CA ASN A 36 1.29 -2.59 14.88
C ASN A 36 1.08 -1.22 14.22
N ALA A 37 1.78 -0.94 13.13
CA ALA A 37 1.76 0.34 12.44
C ALA A 37 0.34 0.78 12.09
N ARG A 38 -0.46 -0.11 11.50
CA ARG A 38 -1.86 0.19 11.11
C ARG A 38 -2.74 0.49 12.32
N VAL A 39 -2.56 -0.25 13.42
CA VAL A 39 -3.24 0.02 14.69
C VAL A 39 -2.84 1.37 15.26
N ALA A 40 -1.53 1.66 15.30
CA ALA A 40 -0.99 2.91 15.84
C ALA A 40 -1.52 4.12 15.06
N PHE A 41 -1.54 4.07 13.73
CA PHE A 41 -2.09 5.14 12.90
C PHE A 41 -3.60 5.30 13.12
N ARG A 42 -4.39 4.21 13.14
CA ARG A 42 -5.82 4.32 13.44
C ARG A 42 -6.09 4.95 14.80
N LEU A 43 -5.37 4.50 15.83
CA LEU A 43 -5.54 5.02 17.19
C LEU A 43 -5.01 6.46 17.32
N ALA A 44 -3.99 6.85 16.56
CA ALA A 44 -3.49 8.22 16.53
C ALA A 44 -4.58 9.19 16.05
N HIS A 45 -5.47 8.74 15.16
CA HIS A 45 -6.68 9.47 14.77
C HIS A 45 -7.82 9.41 15.80
N GLY A 46 -7.69 8.59 16.84
CA GLY A 46 -8.70 8.39 17.87
C GLY A 46 -9.86 7.50 17.42
N TRP A 47 -9.70 6.73 16.34
CA TRP A 47 -10.81 5.98 15.73
C TRP A 47 -10.93 4.53 16.21
N THR A 48 -12.16 4.03 16.32
CA THR A 48 -12.45 2.58 16.30
C THR A 48 -12.25 1.99 14.89
N GLN A 49 -12.25 0.66 14.79
CA GLN A 49 -12.22 -0.02 13.49
C GLN A 49 -13.47 0.32 12.65
N GLU A 50 -14.65 0.37 13.27
CA GLU A 50 -15.90 0.78 12.61
C GLU A 50 -15.85 2.24 12.15
N GLU A 51 -15.29 3.13 12.96
CA GLU A 51 -15.11 4.54 12.60
C GLU A 51 -14.16 4.73 11.42
N ALA A 52 -13.09 3.93 11.35
CA ALA A 52 -12.17 3.92 10.21
C ALA A 52 -12.87 3.37 8.96
N ALA A 53 -13.66 2.30 9.10
CA ALA A 53 -14.45 1.74 8.01
C ALA A 53 -15.51 2.71 7.46
N ARG A 54 -16.21 3.44 8.34
CA ARG A 54 -17.15 4.48 7.91
C ARG A 54 -16.45 5.58 7.12
N ARG A 55 -15.30 6.06 7.57
CA ARG A 55 -14.52 7.08 6.85
C ARG A 55 -13.97 6.60 5.52
N TRP A 56 -13.54 5.34 5.46
CA TRP A 56 -13.16 4.69 4.20
C TRP A 56 -14.31 4.72 3.19
N ASN A 57 -15.48 4.21 3.59
CA ASN A 57 -16.63 4.09 2.70
C ASN A 57 -17.16 5.46 2.26
N ALA A 58 -17.07 6.48 3.13
CA ALA A 58 -17.44 7.84 2.79
C ALA A 58 -16.50 8.47 1.74
N ARG A 59 -15.21 8.12 1.77
CA ARG A 59 -14.20 8.68 0.84
C ARG A 59 -14.18 8.00 -0.52
N TRP A 60 -14.45 6.70 -0.57
CA TRP A 60 -14.46 5.92 -1.82
C TRP A 60 -15.79 5.18 -2.00
N PRO A 61 -16.88 5.91 -2.31
CA PRO A 61 -18.16 5.28 -2.61
C PRO A 61 -18.07 4.46 -3.92
N GLY A 62 -18.69 3.28 -3.95
CA GLY A 62 -18.90 2.50 -5.19
C GLY A 62 -17.69 1.72 -5.72
N ASP A 63 -16.54 1.77 -5.04
CA ASP A 63 -15.26 1.23 -5.54
C ASP A 63 -14.98 -0.24 -5.12
N ASP A 64 -15.93 -0.84 -4.37
CA ASP A 64 -15.92 -2.22 -3.83
C ASP A 64 -17.19 -2.49 -2.98
N ALA A 65 -17.34 -3.72 -2.47
CA ALA A 65 -18.16 -4.00 -1.29
C ALA A 65 -17.75 -3.14 -0.08
N LEU A 66 -18.75 -2.63 0.65
CA LEU A 66 -18.58 -1.78 1.83
C LEU A 66 -17.59 -2.40 2.83
N LYS A 67 -16.60 -1.62 3.25
CA LYS A 67 -15.67 -2.06 4.29
C LYS A 67 -16.34 -1.99 5.66
N THR A 68 -15.97 -2.93 6.51
CA THR A 68 -16.48 -3.06 7.89
C THR A 68 -15.32 -3.05 8.88
N GLY A 69 -15.60 -2.93 10.19
CA GLY A 69 -14.57 -3.05 11.23
C GLY A 69 -13.77 -4.35 11.13
N LYS A 70 -14.42 -5.45 10.70
CA LYS A 70 -13.77 -6.73 10.43
C LYS A 70 -12.69 -6.65 9.34
N SER A 71 -12.88 -5.81 8.31
CA SER A 71 -11.86 -5.60 7.27
C SER A 71 -10.59 -4.98 7.85
N PHE A 72 -10.75 -3.97 8.71
CA PHE A 72 -9.65 -3.32 9.42
C PHE A 72 -8.98 -4.27 10.41
N SER A 73 -9.76 -5.07 11.13
CA SER A 73 -9.22 -6.11 12.02
C SER A 73 -8.30 -7.07 11.28
N TYR A 74 -8.69 -7.56 10.09
CA TYR A 74 -7.81 -8.42 9.30
C TYR A 74 -6.49 -7.75 8.91
N TRP A 75 -6.54 -6.48 8.49
CA TRP A 75 -5.32 -5.75 8.13
C TRP A 75 -4.43 -5.46 9.34
N GLU A 76 -5.02 -5.19 10.50
CA GLU A 76 -4.30 -4.84 11.73
C GLU A 76 -3.66 -6.03 12.44
N VAL A 77 -4.17 -7.24 12.22
CA VAL A 77 -3.55 -8.48 12.72
C VAL A 77 -2.39 -8.92 11.84
N TRP A 78 -2.43 -8.65 10.53
CA TRP A 78 -1.31 -8.98 9.64
C TRP A 78 -0.03 -8.25 10.12
N PRO A 79 1.17 -8.88 10.08
CA PRO A 79 1.51 -10.18 9.51
C PRO A 79 1.28 -11.40 10.42
N ALA A 80 0.70 -11.22 11.61
CA ALA A 80 0.43 -12.34 12.51
C ALA A 80 -0.70 -13.26 12.00
N ARG A 81 -0.78 -14.45 12.60
CA ARG A 81 -1.79 -15.46 12.27
C ARG A 81 -3.21 -14.89 12.41
N GLY A 82 -4.05 -15.14 11.41
CA GLY A 82 -5.44 -14.67 11.37
C GLY A 82 -5.60 -13.30 10.70
N GLY A 83 -4.51 -12.58 10.41
CA GLY A 83 -4.52 -11.38 9.60
C GLY A 83 -4.55 -11.67 8.10
N ARG A 84 -4.88 -10.65 7.30
CA ARG A 84 -4.78 -10.69 5.84
C ARG A 84 -3.96 -9.51 5.34
N ALA A 85 -3.01 -9.78 4.46
CA ALA A 85 -2.18 -8.74 3.85
C ALA A 85 -3.06 -7.71 3.11
N PRO A 86 -2.93 -6.40 3.39
CA PRO A 86 -3.59 -5.39 2.59
C PRO A 86 -2.98 -5.38 1.18
N SER A 87 -3.83 -5.25 0.15
CA SER A 87 -3.34 -5.02 -1.22
C SER A 87 -2.60 -3.68 -1.32
N THR A 88 -1.76 -3.49 -2.34
CA THR A 88 -1.09 -2.20 -2.58
C THR A 88 -2.08 -1.04 -2.71
N ARG A 89 -3.21 -1.25 -3.41
CA ARG A 89 -4.32 -0.27 -3.50
C ARG A 89 -4.88 0.04 -2.11
N THR A 90 -5.08 -0.99 -1.30
CA THR A 90 -5.57 -0.83 0.08
C THR A 90 -4.58 -0.03 0.92
N LEU A 91 -3.29 -0.34 0.84
CA LEU A 91 -2.25 0.33 1.59
C LEU A 91 -2.15 1.82 1.22
N HIS A 92 -2.22 2.14 -0.07
CA HIS A 92 -2.24 3.53 -0.55
C HIS A 92 -3.43 4.32 0.02
N ARG A 93 -4.63 3.73 -0.04
CA ARG A 93 -5.84 4.36 0.53
C ARG A 93 -5.78 4.49 2.05
N LEU A 94 -5.26 3.49 2.76
CA LEU A 94 -5.01 3.63 4.21
C LEU A 94 -4.04 4.78 4.49
N ALA A 95 -3.01 4.94 3.67
CA ALA A 95 -2.03 6.01 3.82
C ALA A 95 -2.65 7.39 3.62
N GLU A 96 -3.47 7.55 2.58
CA GLU A 96 -4.29 8.76 2.37
C GLU A 96 -5.22 9.02 3.55
N LEU A 97 -5.95 7.98 4.00
CA LEU A 97 -6.92 8.10 5.09
C LEU A 97 -6.25 8.49 6.41
N TYR A 98 -5.04 7.99 6.65
CA TYR A 98 -4.27 8.26 7.86
C TYR A 98 -3.30 9.44 7.75
N LEU A 99 -3.20 10.09 6.58
CA LEU A 99 -2.31 11.21 6.31
C LEU A 99 -0.82 10.86 6.55
N CYS A 100 -0.39 9.76 5.96
CA CYS A 100 0.98 9.24 6.08
C CYS A 100 1.48 8.64 4.77
N ARG A 101 2.74 8.20 4.74
CA ARG A 101 3.28 7.48 3.58
C ARG A 101 2.83 6.02 3.64
N PRO A 102 2.58 5.34 2.51
CA PRO A 102 2.26 3.90 2.50
C PRO A 102 3.30 3.05 3.26
N GLY A 103 4.58 3.42 3.17
CA GLY A 103 5.66 2.77 3.90
C GLY A 103 5.58 2.93 5.42
N ASP A 104 4.99 4.01 5.95
CA ASP A 104 4.81 4.19 7.39
C ASP A 104 3.80 3.17 7.98
N LEU A 105 3.01 2.50 7.12
CA LEU A 105 2.01 1.50 7.51
C LEU A 105 2.52 0.07 7.42
N LEU A 106 3.79 -0.15 7.07
CA LEU A 106 4.39 -1.48 7.04
C LEU A 106 5.20 -1.68 8.31
N ASP A 107 4.97 -2.81 8.98
CA ASP A 107 5.81 -3.25 10.09
C ASP A 107 6.98 -4.05 9.52
N GLY A 108 8.16 -3.93 10.12
CA GLY A 108 9.34 -4.67 9.72
C GLY A 108 10.61 -3.99 10.17
N ASP A 109 11.71 -4.72 10.07
CA ASP A 109 13.04 -4.18 10.28
C ASP A 109 13.50 -3.40 9.05
N ASP A 110 14.28 -2.34 9.30
CA ASP A 110 15.04 -1.70 8.25
C ASP A 110 16.24 -2.57 7.88
N PHE A 111 16.18 -3.18 6.70
CA PHE A 111 17.24 -4.02 6.17
C PHE A 111 18.30 -3.24 5.40
N GLY A 112 18.21 -1.91 5.31
CA GLY A 112 19.25 -1.07 4.69
C GLY A 112 20.63 -1.26 5.33
N ARG A 113 20.70 -1.67 6.60
CA ARG A 113 21.94 -2.06 7.28
C ARG A 113 22.68 -3.25 6.64
N LEU A 114 21.99 -4.06 5.83
CA LEU A 114 22.58 -5.19 5.11
C LEU A 114 23.20 -4.75 3.79
N ASP A 115 22.87 -3.55 3.30
CA ASP A 115 23.48 -2.99 2.10
C ASP A 115 24.87 -2.44 2.44
N THR A 116 25.89 -2.93 1.73
CA THR A 116 27.26 -2.45 1.86
C THR A 116 27.51 -1.17 1.05
N GLY A 117 26.59 -0.83 0.14
CA GLY A 117 26.56 0.46 -0.54
C GLY A 117 26.34 1.60 0.46
N ARG A 118 26.97 2.74 0.20
CA ARG A 118 26.69 3.96 0.97
C ARG A 118 25.55 4.69 0.29
N ASP A 119 24.43 4.83 0.97
CA ASP A 119 23.46 5.86 0.61
C ASP A 119 24.12 7.23 0.77
N GLU A 120 24.19 8.02 -0.31
CA GLU A 120 24.44 9.44 -0.15
C GLU A 120 23.30 10.00 0.67
N ALA A 121 23.60 10.51 1.87
CA ALA A 121 22.60 11.03 2.78
C ALA A 121 21.70 12.04 2.04
N VAL A 122 20.47 11.63 1.74
CA VAL A 122 19.48 12.48 1.06
C VAL A 122 19.15 13.62 2.01
N ARG A 123 19.87 14.75 1.86
CA ARG A 123 19.50 16.00 2.51
C ARG A 123 18.11 16.37 2.01
N GLY A 124 17.22 16.60 2.98
CA GLY A 124 15.80 16.79 2.76
C GLY A 124 15.50 17.86 1.72
N HIS A 125 14.45 17.62 0.96
CA HIS A 125 13.79 18.61 0.13
C HIS A 125 13.17 19.70 1.03
N ALA A 126 13.99 20.61 1.51
CA ALA A 126 13.55 21.94 1.90
C ALA A 126 13.63 22.81 0.64
N SER A 127 12.57 22.80 -0.18
CA SER A 127 12.51 23.72 -1.31
C SER A 127 12.21 25.12 -0.77
N ALA A 128 13.28 25.88 -0.61
CA ALA A 128 13.23 27.33 -0.60
C ALA A 128 12.52 27.84 -1.86
N ARG A 129 11.80 28.94 -1.68
CA ARG A 129 11.21 29.73 -2.75
C ARG A 129 12.31 30.34 -3.63
N GLY A 130 12.07 30.32 -4.93
CA GLY A 130 12.59 31.27 -5.90
C GLY A 130 13.96 30.92 -6.49
N HIS A 131 13.99 30.37 -7.69
CA HIS A 131 14.87 30.85 -8.75
C HIS A 131 14.36 30.44 -10.14
N GLU A 132 14.58 31.37 -11.05
CA GLU A 132 14.02 31.53 -12.38
C GLU A 132 14.72 30.65 -13.43
N ALA A 133 13.94 30.16 -14.38
CA ALA A 133 14.22 29.61 -15.72
C ALA A 133 15.62 29.04 -16.13
N ALA A 134 15.61 27.70 -16.37
CA ALA A 134 15.95 26.99 -17.63
C ALA A 134 17.43 26.88 -18.13
N PRO A 135 17.75 25.95 -19.08
CA PRO A 135 16.97 24.85 -19.66
C PRO A 135 17.61 23.45 -19.57
N ALA A 136 16.79 22.48 -19.99
CA ALA A 136 16.98 21.04 -20.00
C ALA A 136 18.26 20.52 -20.69
N ARG A 137 18.83 19.48 -20.11
CA ARG A 137 19.57 18.45 -20.84
C ARG A 137 18.85 17.12 -20.66
N SER A 138 18.15 16.72 -21.72
CA SER A 138 17.48 15.43 -21.86
C SER A 138 18.45 14.28 -21.58
N GLY A 139 18.31 13.63 -20.43
CA GLY A 139 18.94 12.35 -20.14
C GLY A 139 18.34 11.29 -21.06
N ARG A 140 19.08 10.93 -22.10
CA ARG A 140 18.77 9.88 -23.08
C ARG A 140 18.69 8.54 -22.34
N LEU A 141 17.47 8.00 -22.19
CA LEU A 141 17.26 6.61 -21.80
C LEU A 141 17.99 5.71 -22.82
N ILE A 142 18.96 4.93 -22.37
CA ILE A 142 19.66 3.97 -23.22
C ILE A 142 18.76 2.75 -23.36
N HIS A 143 17.98 2.71 -24.44
CA HIS A 143 17.51 1.46 -25.05
C HIS A 143 17.97 1.46 -26.49
N ALA A 144 19.05 0.73 -26.78
CA ALA A 144 19.40 0.35 -28.14
C ALA A 144 18.65 -0.93 -28.51
N PRO A 145 17.95 -1.00 -29.65
CA PRO A 145 17.41 -2.26 -30.16
C PRO A 145 18.56 -3.06 -30.79
N ARG A 146 18.65 -4.35 -30.43
CA ARG A 146 19.55 -5.31 -31.08
C ARG A 146 18.94 -5.68 -32.44
N GLU A 147 19.55 -5.21 -33.52
CA GLU A 147 19.20 -5.63 -34.88
C GLU A 147 19.64 -7.08 -35.10
N HIS A 148 18.69 -8.01 -35.15
CA HIS A 148 18.91 -9.35 -35.67
C HIS A 148 18.76 -9.31 -37.20
N ARG A 149 19.90 -9.34 -37.88
CA ARG A 149 20.02 -9.54 -39.32
C ARG A 149 20.02 -11.05 -39.58
N ALA A 150 18.96 -11.58 -40.17
CA ALA A 150 18.96 -12.89 -40.85
C ALA A 150 18.05 -12.81 -42.08
N GLY A 151 18.61 -13.21 -43.22
CA GLY A 151 18.05 -13.10 -44.57
C GLY A 151 16.95 -14.12 -44.90
N PRO A 152 16.63 -14.28 -46.21
CA PRO A 152 15.25 -14.43 -46.66
C PRO A 152 14.74 -15.87 -46.83
N ALA A 153 13.41 -15.89 -47.00
CA ALA A 153 12.45 -16.95 -47.19
C ALA A 153 12.84 -18.17 -48.06
N THR A 154 12.38 -19.33 -47.61
CA THR A 154 11.92 -20.41 -48.50
C THR A 154 10.52 -20.86 -48.10
N SER A 155 9.73 -21.04 -49.13
CA SER A 155 8.31 -21.37 -49.25
C SER A 155 7.88 -22.75 -48.74
N GLY A 156 6.59 -22.86 -48.40
CA GLY A 156 5.78 -24.03 -48.77
C GLY A 156 5.09 -24.74 -47.61
N GLY A 157 3.75 -24.83 -47.67
CA GLY A 157 3.00 -25.86 -46.94
C GLY A 157 1.66 -25.41 -46.38
N ASP A 158 0.65 -25.31 -47.24
CA ASP A 158 -0.76 -25.36 -46.88
C ASP A 158 -1.09 -26.61 -46.06
N CYS A 159 -1.82 -26.45 -44.95
CA CYS A 159 -2.82 -27.42 -44.51
C CYS A 159 -3.97 -26.70 -43.80
N ASP A 160 -5.17 -26.96 -44.31
CA ASP A 160 -6.50 -26.48 -43.92
C ASP A 160 -6.92 -26.76 -42.44
N PRO A 161 -8.00 -26.11 -41.95
CA PRO A 161 -8.45 -26.13 -40.57
C PRO A 161 -9.47 -27.25 -40.29
N CYS A 162 -9.40 -27.86 -39.10
CA CYS A 162 -10.48 -28.69 -38.58
C CYS A 162 -11.38 -27.90 -37.62
N VAL A 163 -12.60 -27.69 -38.08
CA VAL A 163 -13.78 -27.18 -37.36
C VAL A 163 -14.40 -28.29 -36.48
N GLY A 164 -15.08 -27.90 -35.38
CA GLY A 164 -16.17 -28.69 -34.77
C GLY A 164 -16.20 -28.68 -33.23
N HIS A 165 -16.78 -27.68 -32.56
CA HIS A 165 -18.18 -27.61 -32.05
C HIS A 165 -18.52 -28.55 -30.84
N PRO A 166 -19.56 -28.27 -30.02
CA PRO A 166 -19.46 -28.19 -28.56
C PRO A 166 -20.45 -29.12 -27.81
N ALA A 167 -20.56 -28.88 -26.51
CA ALA A 167 -21.64 -29.28 -25.58
C ALA A 167 -21.59 -30.70 -24.99
N ARG A 168 -21.68 -30.79 -23.64
CA ARG A 168 -22.92 -31.29 -23.01
C ARG A 168 -22.98 -31.08 -21.50
N ARG A 169 -24.20 -30.70 -21.12
CA ARG A 169 -24.85 -30.58 -19.82
C ARG A 169 -25.21 -31.99 -19.31
N SER A 170 -25.09 -32.23 -18.01
CA SER A 170 -25.81 -33.25 -17.21
C SER A 170 -25.45 -32.97 -15.74
N SER A 171 -26.29 -32.43 -14.85
CA SER A 171 -27.60 -32.92 -14.38
C SER A 171 -27.59 -34.42 -14.07
N ARG A 172 -27.45 -34.75 -12.78
CA ARG A 172 -28.05 -35.93 -12.10
C ARG A 172 -27.78 -35.87 -10.57
N HIS A 173 -28.82 -35.47 -9.82
CA HIS A 173 -29.26 -36.19 -8.60
C HIS A 173 -29.91 -37.52 -9.05
N PRO A 174 -30.07 -38.58 -8.22
CA PRO A 174 -30.66 -38.62 -6.85
C PRO A 174 -29.80 -39.48 -5.88
N VAL A 175 -30.09 -39.62 -4.57
CA VAL A 175 -31.23 -40.27 -3.89
C VAL A 175 -31.39 -39.70 -2.48
#